data_AF-A0A395IXW6-F1
#
_entry.id   AF-A0A395IXW6-F1
#
_cell.length_a   1.000
_cell.length_b   1.000
_cell.length_c   1.000
_cell.angle_alpha   90.00
_cell.angle_beta   90.00
_cell.angle_gamma   90.00
#
_symmetry.space_group_name_H-M   'P 1'
#
loop_
_entity.id
_entity.type
_entity.pdbx_description
1 polymer ?
#
loop_
_entity_poly.entity_id
_entity_poly.type
_entity_poly.pdbx_seq_one_letter_code
_entity_poly.pdbx_strand_id
1 'polypeptide(L)'
;MTTLLKAQYENKPLYVIPTQVLTVKNHSPLMAHLRQTHPEKEHLIEFDAFAALSNKSQNLTLKDIFLKMLMRTKGISALKAIEIQKRWPTPVAFLEAYEQLSKRTTHDDDDSRAVPKPKGKGVAVILDPEELLAKRKRELVSGELGALVGNGKVQGALSAKLAEVWGGVL
;
A
#
# COMPACT_ATOMS: atom_id res chain seq x y z
N MET A 1 28.19 -22.79 26.36
CA MET A 1 27.68 -23.02 24.98
C MET A 1 28.69 -22.62 23.91
N THR A 2 29.37 -21.48 24.04
CA THR A 2 30.39 -21.00 23.08
C THR A 2 31.62 -21.91 22.95
N THR A 3 32.07 -22.53 24.04
CA THR A 3 33.20 -23.48 24.04
C THR A 3 32.91 -24.77 23.27
N LEU A 4 31.68 -25.28 23.34
CA LEU A 4 31.23 -26.47 22.59
C LEU A 4 31.16 -26.19 21.09
N LEU A 5 30.62 -25.03 20.71
CA LEU A 5 30.58 -24.60 19.31
C LEU A 5 31.99 -24.44 18.75
N LYS A 6 32.93 -23.85 19.51
CA LYS A 6 34.33 -23.77 19.09
C LYS A 6 34.88 -25.16 18.76
N ALA A 7 34.78 -26.10 19.70
CA ALA A 7 35.29 -27.47 19.50
C ALA A 7 34.62 -28.20 18.31
N GLN A 8 33.33 -27.93 18.06
CA GLN A 8 32.57 -28.56 16.97
C GLN A 8 32.97 -28.07 15.57
N TYR A 9 33.42 -26.81 15.45
CA TYR A 9 33.69 -26.15 14.17
C TYR A 9 35.17 -25.85 13.90
N GLU A 10 36.07 -26.04 14.88
CA GLU A 10 37.50 -25.68 14.79
C GLU A 10 38.23 -26.29 13.58
N ASN A 11 37.80 -27.48 13.12
CA ASN A 11 38.41 -28.20 12.01
C ASN A 11 37.46 -28.39 10.82
N LYS A 12 36.37 -27.62 10.72
CA LYS A 12 35.39 -27.74 9.65
C LYS A 12 35.42 -26.51 8.74
N PRO A 13 35.60 -26.66 7.42
CA PRO A 13 35.49 -25.54 6.50
C PRO A 13 34.04 -25.02 6.48
N LEU A 14 33.89 -23.70 6.61
CA LEU A 14 32.59 -23.03 6.53
C LEU A 14 32.37 -22.52 5.12
N TYR A 15 31.25 -22.89 4.50
CA TYR A 15 30.89 -22.44 3.16
C TYR A 15 29.86 -21.32 3.26
N VAL A 16 30.25 -20.10 2.91
CA VAL A 16 29.37 -18.94 3.00
C VAL A 16 28.67 -18.72 1.65
N ILE A 17 27.35 -18.57 1.69
CA ILE A 17 26.55 -18.25 0.51
C ILE A 17 26.59 -16.74 0.28
N PRO A 18 26.88 -16.29 -0.95
CA PRO A 18 26.86 -14.86 -1.27
C PRO A 18 25.52 -14.22 -0.97
N THR A 19 25.54 -13.08 -0.28
CA THR A 19 24.33 -12.35 0.12
C THR A 19 23.47 -11.93 -1.08
N GLN A 20 24.08 -11.69 -2.26
CA GLN A 20 23.40 -11.25 -3.48
C GLN A 20 22.42 -12.29 -4.05
N VAL A 21 22.64 -13.58 -3.75
CA VAL A 21 21.73 -14.64 -4.23
C VAL A 21 20.61 -14.95 -3.22
N LEU A 22 20.67 -14.37 -2.02
CA LEU A 22 19.71 -14.63 -0.96
C LEU A 22 18.54 -13.64 -1.01
N THR A 23 17.33 -14.18 -0.99
CA THR A 23 16.08 -13.45 -0.85
C THR A 23 15.22 -14.14 0.21
N VAL A 24 14.28 -13.41 0.81
CA VAL A 24 13.38 -13.98 1.84
C VAL A 24 12.63 -15.20 1.31
N LYS A 25 12.27 -15.20 0.02
CA LYS A 25 11.52 -16.29 -0.61
C LYS A 25 12.39 -17.50 -0.93
N ASN A 26 13.66 -17.31 -1.27
CA ASN A 26 14.52 -18.40 -1.72
C ASN A 26 15.40 -19.01 -0.62
N HIS A 27 15.64 -18.31 0.50
CA HIS A 27 16.61 -18.75 1.50
C HIS A 27 16.29 -20.14 2.06
N SER A 28 15.04 -20.34 2.51
CA SER A 28 14.60 -21.62 3.05
C SER A 28 14.66 -22.79 2.04
N PRO A 29 14.10 -22.68 0.82
CA PRO A 29 14.20 -23.76 -0.16
C PRO A 29 15.63 -24.00 -0.64
N LEU A 30 16.46 -22.97 -0.77
CA LEU A 30 17.87 -23.10 -1.12
C LEU A 30 18.64 -23.86 -0.04
N MET A 31 18.43 -23.54 1.24
CA MET A 31 19.04 -24.28 2.36
C MET A 31 18.64 -25.75 2.34
N ALA A 32 17.35 -26.04 2.11
CA ALA A 32 16.86 -27.41 2.04
C ALA A 32 17.50 -28.18 0.88
N HIS A 33 17.61 -27.55 -0.29
CA HIS A 33 18.23 -28.15 -1.46
C HIS A 33 19.72 -28.42 -1.25
N LEU A 34 20.48 -27.46 -0.74
CA LEU A 34 21.93 -27.62 -0.50
C LEU A 34 22.23 -28.71 0.53
N ARG A 35 21.37 -28.87 1.55
CA ARG A 35 21.48 -29.97 2.52
C ARG A 35 21.21 -31.34 1.89
N GLN A 36 20.40 -31.40 0.82
CA GLN A 36 20.10 -32.65 0.11
C GLN A 36 21.17 -32.99 -0.93
N THR A 37 21.66 -32.01 -1.69
CA THR A 37 22.63 -32.23 -2.76
C THR A 37 24.07 -32.33 -2.27
N HIS A 38 24.39 -31.58 -1.21
CA HIS A 38 25.74 -31.53 -0.63
C HIS A 38 25.70 -31.69 0.90
N PRO A 39 25.26 -32.87 1.41
CA PRO A 39 25.21 -33.12 2.85
C PRO A 39 26.60 -33.08 3.51
N GLU A 40 27.66 -33.23 2.73
CA GLU A 40 29.06 -33.14 3.18
C GLU A 40 29.53 -31.70 3.42
N LYS A 41 28.81 -30.69 2.89
CA LYS A 41 29.17 -29.27 3.01
C LYS A 41 28.14 -28.51 3.81
N GLU A 42 28.58 -27.94 4.92
CA GLU A 42 27.75 -27.05 5.72
C GLU A 42 27.74 -25.64 5.11
N HIS A 43 26.62 -25.30 4.48
CA HIS A 43 26.40 -23.98 3.90
C HIS A 43 25.77 -23.04 4.93
N LEU A 44 26.37 -21.88 5.12
CA LEU A 44 25.99 -20.84 6.06
C LEU A 44 25.72 -19.52 5.33
N ILE A 45 25.08 -18.60 6.04
CA ILE A 45 24.84 -17.23 5.58
C ILE A 45 25.58 -16.24 6.47
N GLU A 46 25.93 -15.09 5.93
CA GLU A 46 26.47 -14.00 6.72
C GLU A 46 25.44 -13.49 7.74
N PHE A 47 25.93 -12.97 8.87
CA PHE A 47 25.06 -12.41 9.90
C PHE A 47 24.21 -11.24 9.37
N ASP A 48 24.79 -10.38 8.54
CA ASP A 48 24.08 -9.25 7.95
C ASP A 48 22.96 -9.73 7.00
N ALA A 49 23.20 -10.80 6.25
CA ALA A 49 22.17 -11.44 5.42
C ALA A 49 21.06 -12.02 6.30
N PHE A 50 21.40 -12.73 7.39
CA PHE A 50 20.41 -13.24 8.34
C PHE A 50 19.56 -12.13 8.95
N ALA A 51 20.22 -11.06 9.41
CA ALA A 51 19.57 -9.90 10.00
C ALA A 51 18.61 -9.23 9.00
N ALA A 52 19.04 -9.07 7.74
CA ALA A 52 18.23 -8.48 6.68
C ALA A 52 17.01 -9.34 6.30
N LEU A 53 17.19 -10.66 6.21
CA LEU A 53 16.11 -11.61 5.92
C LEU A 53 15.08 -11.66 7.06
N SER A 54 15.51 -11.48 8.30
CA SER A 54 14.67 -11.51 9.49
C SER A 54 14.00 -10.18 9.82
N ASN A 55 14.40 -9.09 9.15
CA ASN A 55 13.90 -7.75 9.42
C ASN A 55 12.50 -7.55 8.82
N LYS A 56 11.51 -7.33 9.70
CA LYS A 56 10.09 -7.11 9.37
C LYS A 56 9.84 -5.90 8.47
N SER A 57 10.73 -4.90 8.51
CA SER A 57 10.54 -3.64 7.80
C SER A 57 11.32 -3.57 6.48
N GLN A 58 12.36 -4.38 6.33
CA GLN A 58 13.27 -4.28 5.18
C GLN A 58 12.66 -4.85 3.88
N ASN A 59 11.70 -5.76 4.00
CA ASN A 59 11.09 -6.45 2.84
C ASN A 59 9.67 -5.93 2.51
N LEU A 60 9.31 -4.73 2.96
CA LEU A 60 8.02 -4.13 2.63
C LEU A 60 8.03 -3.58 1.20
N THR A 61 7.06 -3.99 0.40
CA THR A 61 6.85 -3.40 -0.92
C THR A 61 6.18 -2.03 -0.81
N LEU A 62 6.23 -1.23 -1.87
CA LEU A 62 5.46 0.03 -1.96
C LEU A 62 3.96 -0.19 -1.69
N LYS A 63 3.42 -1.36 -2.10
CA LYS A 63 2.05 -1.74 -1.82
C LYS A 63 1.81 -1.92 -0.33
N ASP A 64 2.72 -2.57 0.39
CA ASP A 64 2.61 -2.79 1.83
C ASP A 64 2.71 -1.47 2.60
N ILE A 65 3.61 -0.59 2.18
CA ILE A 65 3.76 0.75 2.76
C ILE A 65 2.48 1.56 2.51
N PHE A 66 1.92 1.51 1.30
CA PHE A 66 0.67 2.22 1.01
C PHE A 66 -0.52 1.71 1.81
N LEU A 67 -0.68 0.38 1.98
CA LEU A 67 -1.68 -0.19 2.89
C LEU A 67 -1.53 0.37 4.31
N LYS A 68 -0.29 0.37 4.82
CA LYS A 68 0.01 0.88 6.16
C LYS A 68 -0.32 2.37 6.29
N MET A 69 -0.06 3.17 5.25
CA MET A 69 -0.42 4.58 5.21
C MET A 69 -1.95 4.77 5.27
N LEU A 70 -2.71 4.04 4.45
CA LEU A 70 -4.18 4.08 4.47
C LEU A 70 -4.76 3.69 5.83
N MET A 71 -4.18 2.67 6.48
CA MET A 71 -4.60 2.20 7.80
C MET A 71 -4.28 3.17 8.95
N ARG A 72 -3.50 4.24 8.72
CA ARG A 72 -3.34 5.31 9.70
C ARG A 72 -4.61 6.17 9.83
N THR A 73 -5.48 6.18 8.82
CA THR A 73 -6.76 6.88 8.88
C THR A 73 -7.76 6.09 9.72
N LYS A 74 -8.21 6.67 10.85
CA LYS A 74 -9.15 6.03 11.79
C LYS A 74 -10.40 5.54 11.07
N GLY A 75 -10.65 4.23 11.12
CA GLY A 75 -11.83 3.57 10.53
C GLY A 75 -11.57 2.88 9.18
N ILE A 76 -10.36 3.02 8.63
CA ILE A 76 -9.87 2.22 7.50
C ILE A 76 -9.26 0.93 8.04
N SER A 77 -10.01 -0.17 7.88
CA SER A 77 -9.50 -1.52 8.18
C SER A 77 -8.64 -2.04 7.03
N ALA A 78 -7.89 -3.12 7.27
CA ALA A 78 -7.06 -3.75 6.24
C ALA A 78 -7.87 -4.12 4.97
N LEU A 79 -9.11 -4.62 5.13
CA LEU A 79 -9.97 -4.97 3.99
C LEU A 79 -10.36 -3.73 3.16
N LYS A 80 -10.69 -2.60 3.81
CA LYS A 80 -10.96 -1.34 3.10
C LYS A 80 -9.72 -0.81 2.40
N ALA A 81 -8.56 -0.87 3.06
CA ALA A 81 -7.30 -0.43 2.49
C ALA A 81 -6.93 -1.25 1.24
N ILE A 82 -7.21 -2.56 1.23
CA ILE A 82 -7.03 -3.43 0.06
C ILE A 82 -7.94 -2.98 -1.09
N GLU A 83 -9.22 -2.71 -0.84
CA GLU A 83 -10.14 -2.26 -1.89
C GLU A 83 -9.74 -0.88 -2.46
N ILE A 84 -9.30 0.04 -1.60
CA ILE A 84 -8.75 1.34 -2.04
C ILE A 84 -7.49 1.11 -2.89
N GLN A 85 -6.56 0.27 -2.44
CA GLN A 85 -5.34 -0.02 -3.18
C GLN A 85 -5.61 -0.72 -4.53
N LYS A 86 -6.63 -1.58 -4.63
CA LYS A 86 -6.99 -2.21 -5.91
C LYS A 86 -7.36 -1.17 -6.96
N ARG A 87 -8.04 -0.09 -6.55
CA ARG A 87 -8.43 1.02 -7.43
C ARG A 87 -7.25 1.97 -7.70
N TRP A 88 -6.48 2.30 -6.67
CA TRP A 88 -5.30 3.17 -6.77
C TRP A 88 -4.08 2.42 -6.22
N PRO A 89 -3.25 1.79 -7.05
CA PRO A 89 -2.22 0.87 -6.58
C PRO A 89 -1.07 1.54 -5.83
N THR A 90 -0.88 2.86 -6.02
CA THR A 90 0.21 3.64 -5.43
C THR A 90 -0.33 4.92 -4.79
N PRO A 91 0.40 5.49 -3.81
CA PRO A 91 0.04 6.78 -3.22
C PRO A 91 -0.05 7.91 -4.26
N VAL A 92 0.86 7.88 -5.24
CA VAL A 92 0.90 8.87 -6.33
C VAL A 92 -0.37 8.77 -7.18
N ALA A 93 -0.75 7.55 -7.61
CA ALA A 93 -1.99 7.36 -8.36
C ALA A 93 -3.23 7.82 -7.58
N PHE A 94 -3.21 7.69 -6.25
CA PHE A 94 -4.28 8.16 -5.39
C PHE A 94 -4.34 9.70 -5.32
N LEU A 95 -3.19 10.38 -5.20
CA LEU A 95 -3.10 11.84 -5.25
C LEU A 95 -3.49 12.41 -6.62
N GLU A 96 -3.03 11.79 -7.70
CA GLU A 96 -3.39 12.18 -9.07
C GLU A 96 -4.90 12.15 -9.29
N ALA A 97 -5.62 11.19 -8.69
CA ALA A 97 -7.07 11.15 -8.77
C ALA A 97 -7.73 12.37 -8.10
N TYR A 98 -7.16 12.87 -7.00
CA TYR A 98 -7.63 14.11 -6.36
C TYR A 98 -7.27 15.36 -7.17
N GLU A 99 -6.11 15.39 -7.83
CA GLU A 99 -5.70 16.50 -8.71
C GLU A 99 -6.52 16.55 -10.01
N GLN A 100 -6.90 15.41 -10.56
CA GLN A 100 -7.75 15.36 -11.76
C GLN A 100 -9.11 16.01 -11.51
N LEU A 101 -9.65 15.89 -10.29
CA LEU A 101 -10.87 16.60 -9.90
C LEU A 101 -10.70 18.12 -9.89
N SER A 102 -9.52 18.63 -9.52
CA SER A 102 -9.23 20.09 -9.54
C SER A 102 -8.96 20.62 -10.92
N LYS A 103 -8.36 19.81 -11.81
CA LYS A 103 -8.13 20.18 -13.21
C LYS A 103 -9.44 20.22 -14.01
N ARG A 104 -10.40 19.34 -13.69
CA ARG A 104 -11.70 19.32 -14.38
C ARG A 104 -12.51 20.59 -14.15
N THR A 105 -12.34 21.27 -13.02
CA THR A 105 -13.08 22.51 -12.71
C THR A 105 -12.51 23.76 -13.40
N THR A 106 -11.26 23.75 -13.88
CA THR A 106 -10.60 24.93 -14.45
C THR A 106 -10.73 25.06 -15.96
N HIS A 107 -11.33 24.08 -16.65
CA HIS A 107 -11.41 24.04 -18.12
C HIS A 107 -12.84 24.02 -18.69
N ASP A 108 -13.86 24.13 -17.84
CA ASP A 108 -15.29 24.06 -18.20
C ASP A 108 -15.88 25.45 -18.61
N ASP A 109 -15.13 26.28 -19.34
CA ASP A 109 -15.68 27.49 -20.00
C ASP A 109 -15.98 27.29 -21.51
N ASP A 110 -15.74 26.12 -22.12
CA ASP A 110 -15.95 25.95 -23.59
C ASP A 110 -16.37 24.54 -24.09
N ASP A 111 -17.17 23.76 -23.37
CA ASP A 111 -17.88 22.63 -24.01
C ASP A 111 -19.34 22.54 -23.56
N SER A 112 -20.20 23.07 -24.41
CA SER A 112 -21.65 23.01 -24.28
C SER A 112 -22.17 21.62 -24.66
N ARG A 113 -21.92 20.61 -23.81
CA ARG A 113 -22.58 19.29 -23.90
C ARG A 113 -22.98 18.72 -22.53
N ALA A 114 -24.28 18.88 -22.26
CA ALA A 114 -25.13 18.03 -21.43
C ALA A 114 -24.70 17.77 -19.97
N VAL A 115 -25.01 18.72 -19.09
CA VAL A 115 -25.15 18.45 -17.65
C VAL A 115 -26.38 17.54 -17.43
N PRO A 116 -26.25 16.31 -16.89
CA PRO A 116 -27.40 15.55 -16.43
C PRO A 116 -27.98 16.24 -15.19
N LYS A 117 -29.21 16.77 -15.31
CA LYS A 117 -29.96 17.36 -14.20
C LYS A 117 -30.14 16.34 -13.06
N PRO A 118 -29.69 16.61 -11.83
CA PRO A 118 -30.05 15.77 -10.69
C PRO A 118 -31.53 15.99 -10.34
N LYS A 119 -32.32 14.92 -10.39
CA LYS A 119 -33.67 14.89 -9.80
C LYS A 119 -33.52 14.80 -8.27
N GLY A 120 -33.56 15.96 -7.60
CA GLY A 120 -33.63 16.05 -6.15
C GLY A 120 -34.11 17.43 -5.72
N LYS A 121 -35.24 17.49 -5.01
CA LYS A 121 -35.76 18.70 -4.37
C LYS A 121 -34.79 19.15 -3.29
N GLY A 122 -34.26 20.37 -3.41
CA GLY A 122 -33.62 21.08 -2.29
C GLY A 122 -32.33 21.82 -2.69
N VAL A 123 -32.47 23.13 -2.89
CA VAL A 123 -31.42 24.15 -2.67
C VAL A 123 -30.13 23.94 -3.48
N ALA A 124 -30.19 24.18 -4.79
CA ALA A 124 -29.02 24.64 -5.52
C ALA A 124 -28.88 26.16 -5.29
N VAL A 125 -28.47 26.55 -4.10
CA VAL A 125 -28.09 27.94 -3.78
C VAL A 125 -26.57 27.96 -3.81
N ILE A 126 -26.03 28.61 -4.84
CA ILE A 126 -24.73 29.30 -4.87
C ILE A 126 -23.67 28.65 -3.97
N LEU A 127 -23.11 27.52 -4.40
CA LEU A 127 -21.85 27.03 -3.82
C LEU A 127 -20.73 27.61 -4.67
N ASP A 128 -19.77 28.28 -4.03
CA ASP A 128 -18.58 28.75 -4.71
C ASP A 128 -17.88 27.56 -5.41
N PRO A 129 -17.23 27.76 -6.57
CA PRO A 129 -16.57 26.68 -7.32
C PRO A 129 -15.63 25.83 -6.45
N GLU A 130 -15.02 26.44 -5.43
CA GLU A 130 -14.16 25.81 -4.45
C GLU A 130 -14.91 24.87 -3.49
N GLU A 131 -16.09 25.23 -3.01
CA GLU A 131 -16.92 24.38 -2.14
C GLU A 131 -17.42 23.13 -2.89
N LEU A 132 -17.73 23.29 -4.17
CA LEU A 132 -18.18 22.20 -5.03
C LEU A 132 -17.03 21.23 -5.36
N LEU A 133 -15.81 21.75 -5.53
CA LEU A 133 -14.59 20.95 -5.61
C LEU A 133 -14.36 20.16 -4.32
N ALA A 134 -14.43 20.82 -3.16
CA ALA A 134 -14.24 20.20 -1.86
C ALA A 134 -15.26 19.07 -1.64
N LYS A 135 -16.53 19.28 -2.00
CA LYS A 135 -17.56 18.25 -1.94
C LYS A 135 -17.24 17.04 -2.83
N ARG A 136 -16.84 17.27 -4.09
CA ARG A 136 -16.43 16.19 -5.02
C ARG A 136 -15.24 15.40 -4.50
N LYS A 137 -14.22 16.07 -3.96
CA LYS A 137 -13.05 15.42 -3.34
C LYS A 137 -13.48 14.56 -2.14
N ARG A 138 -14.35 15.07 -1.26
CA ARG A 138 -14.90 14.31 -0.11
C ARG A 138 -15.68 13.06 -0.55
N GLU A 139 -16.31 13.08 -1.71
CA GLU A 139 -17.13 11.97 -2.22
C GLU A 139 -16.37 10.97 -3.11
N LEU A 140 -15.15 11.28 -3.56
CA LEU A 140 -14.36 10.48 -4.53
C LEU A 140 -14.31 8.99 -4.16
N VAL A 141 -13.86 8.65 -2.95
CA VAL A 141 -13.64 7.25 -2.54
C VAL A 141 -14.97 6.53 -2.31
N SER A 142 -15.97 7.22 -1.73
CA SER A 142 -17.30 6.64 -1.53
C SER A 142 -18.10 6.49 -2.83
N GLY A 143 -17.86 7.33 -3.84
CA GLY A 143 -18.48 7.19 -5.16
C GLY A 143 -17.96 5.94 -5.88
N GLU A 144 -16.65 5.70 -5.80
CA GLU A 144 -15.99 4.57 -6.44
C GLU A 144 -16.19 3.25 -5.69
N LEU A 145 -16.17 3.27 -4.35
CA LEU A 145 -16.18 2.06 -3.51
C LEU A 145 -17.46 1.90 -2.66
N GLY A 146 -18.44 2.78 -2.81
CA GLY A 146 -19.68 2.77 -2.02
C GLY A 146 -20.67 1.67 -2.42
N ALA A 147 -20.54 1.14 -3.64
CA ALA A 147 -21.33 0.02 -4.15
C ALA A 147 -20.85 -1.35 -3.61
N LEU A 148 -19.66 -1.41 -3.02
CA LEU A 148 -19.15 -2.63 -2.40
C LEU A 148 -20.00 -3.01 -1.17
N VAL A 149 -20.09 -4.31 -0.90
CA VAL A 149 -20.85 -4.87 0.23
C VAL A 149 -19.89 -5.34 1.31
N GLY A 150 -20.33 -5.29 2.56
CA GLY A 150 -19.55 -5.77 3.70
C GLY A 150 -18.35 -4.88 4.05
N ASN A 151 -17.28 -5.50 4.53
CA ASN A 151 -16.13 -4.78 5.11
C ASN A 151 -15.27 -4.01 4.10
N GLY A 152 -15.46 -4.23 2.79
CA GLY A 152 -14.80 -3.45 1.73
C GLY A 152 -15.48 -2.12 1.42
N LYS A 153 -16.72 -1.91 1.91
CA LYS A 153 -17.48 -0.68 1.67
C LYS A 153 -16.82 0.52 2.35
N VAL A 154 -16.64 1.60 1.59
CA VAL A 154 -16.22 2.89 2.12
C VAL A 154 -17.41 3.84 2.13
N GLN A 155 -17.86 4.21 3.33
CA GLN A 155 -18.95 5.17 3.53
C GLN A 155 -18.45 6.62 3.32
N GLY A 156 -19.38 7.54 3.02
CA GLY A 156 -19.08 8.97 2.79
C GLY A 156 -18.26 9.62 3.91
N ALA A 157 -18.55 9.29 5.18
CA ALA A 157 -17.78 9.82 6.32
C ALA A 157 -16.29 9.39 6.30
N LEU A 158 -15.98 8.19 5.81
CA LEU A 158 -14.60 7.72 5.67
C LEU A 158 -13.93 8.33 4.44
N SER A 159 -14.69 8.49 3.35
CA SER A 159 -14.23 9.19 2.14
C SER A 159 -13.86 10.65 2.43
N ALA A 160 -14.65 11.34 3.26
CA ALA A 160 -14.34 12.70 3.70
C ALA A 160 -13.01 12.77 4.48
N LYS A 161 -12.76 11.83 5.41
CA LYS A 161 -11.48 11.76 6.13
C LYS A 161 -10.29 11.45 5.23
N LEU A 162 -10.49 10.64 4.19
CA LEU A 162 -9.45 10.39 3.20
C LEU A 162 -9.18 11.66 2.37
N ALA A 163 -10.21 12.43 2.02
CA ALA A 163 -10.05 13.70 1.32
C ALA A 163 -9.36 14.79 2.17
N GLU A 164 -9.55 14.76 3.49
CA GLU A 164 -8.81 15.62 4.43
C GLU A 164 -7.31 15.27 4.43
N VAL A 165 -6.97 13.99 4.60
CA VAL A 165 -5.58 13.53 4.70
C VAL A 165 -4.84 13.58 3.36
N TRP A 166 -5.51 13.23 2.26
CA TRP A 166 -4.88 13.03 0.94
C TRP A 166 -5.31 14.07 -0.11
N GLY A 167 -6.51 14.62 -0.01
CA GLY A 167 -7.07 15.56 -0.99
C GLY A 167 -6.86 17.04 -0.64
N GLY A 168 -6.28 17.33 0.52
CA GLY A 168 -6.04 18.69 1.03
C GLY A 168 -7.33 19.45 1.38
N VAL A 169 -8.42 18.74 1.68
CA VAL A 169 -9.72 19.36 1.99
C VAL A 169 -9.87 19.48 3.51
N LEU A 170 -9.56 20.66 4.06
CA LEU A 170 -9.88 21.01 5.45
C LEU A 170 -11.36 21.40 5.63
#